data_AF-T1BEE6-F1
#
_entry.id   AF-T1BEE6-F1
#
_cell.length_a   1.000
_cell.length_b   1.000
_cell.length_c   1.000
_cell.angle_alpha   90.00
_cell.angle_beta   90.00
_cell.angle_gamma   90.00
#
_symmetry.space_group_name_H-M   'P 1'
#
loop_
_entity.id
_entity.type
_entity.pdbx_description
1 polymer ?
#
loop_
_entity_poly.entity_id
_entity_poly.type
_entity_poly.pdbx_seq_one_letter_code
_entity_poly.pdbx_strand_id
1 'polypeptide(L)' 'WHRVREGYKTEGLEISNRLRGLLAEFGIVMAQGDRALRIALADLDAAASLPAELKELLRDLSAHWAQVRERIV' A
#
# COMPACT_ATOMS: atom_id res chain seq x y z
N TRP A 1 -23.18 7.64 9.44
CA TRP A 1 -22.24 6.84 8.63
C TRP A 1 -21.12 7.68 7.99
N HIS A 2 -21.32 8.98 7.70
CA HIS A 2 -20.27 9.85 7.12
C HIS A 2 -18.95 9.86 7.93
N ARG A 3 -19.00 10.06 9.27
CA ARG A 3 -17.79 10.03 10.12
C ARG A 3 -17.03 8.69 10.07
N VAL A 4 -17.74 7.57 9.94
CA VAL A 4 -17.12 6.24 9.80
C VAL A 4 -16.40 6.13 8.45
N ARG A 5 -17.02 6.62 7.38
CA ARG A 5 -16.42 6.67 6.03
C ARG A 5 -15.19 7.57 5.97
N GLU A 6 -15.21 8.72 6.64
CA GLU A 6 -14.01 9.58 6.78
C GLU A 6 -12.89 8.88 7.55
N GLY A 7 -13.22 8.13 8.61
CA GLY A 7 -12.24 7.28 9.31
C GLY A 7 -11.53 6.29 8.37
N TYR A 8 -12.28 5.56 7.54
CA TYR A 8 -11.68 4.64 6.57
C TYR A 8 -10.84 5.34 5.49
N LYS A 9 -11.21 6.56 5.08
CA LYS A 9 -10.37 7.35 4.15
C LYS A 9 -9.03 7.72 4.77
N THR A 10 -9.04 8.18 6.02
CA THR A 10 -7.81 8.51 6.75
C THR A 10 -6.94 7.27 6.94
N GLU A 11 -7.51 6.17 7.42
CA GLU A 11 -6.81 4.90 7.61
C GLU A 11 -6.21 4.39 6.29
N GLY A 12 -7.00 4.40 5.20
CA GLY A 12 -6.54 4.00 3.88
C GLY A 12 -5.40 4.86 3.34
N LEU A 13 -5.43 6.18 3.61
CA LEU A 13 -4.37 7.10 3.25
C LEU A 13 -3.08 6.79 4.03
N GLU A 14 -3.18 6.61 5.36
CA GLU A 14 -2.05 6.29 6.23
C GLU A 14 -1.35 4.99 5.81
N ILE A 15 -2.11 3.92 5.54
CA ILE A 15 -1.54 2.65 5.07
C ILE A 15 -0.84 2.85 3.72
N SER A 16 -1.46 3.59 2.79
CA SER A 16 -0.86 3.85 1.49
C SER A 16 0.44 4.65 1.58
N ASN A 17 0.55 5.58 2.54
CA ASN A 17 1.77 6.34 2.79
C ASN A 17 2.86 5.47 3.40
N ARG A 18 2.51 4.57 4.34
CA ARG A 18 3.46 3.61 4.90
C ARG A 18 4.01 2.67 3.83
N LEU A 19 3.16 2.14 2.95
CA LEU A 19 3.57 1.31 1.83
C LEU A 19 4.55 2.05 0.90
N ARG A 20 4.25 3.30 0.54
CA ARG A 20 5.14 4.13 -0.30
C ARG A 20 6.48 4.41 0.39
N GLY A 21 6.47 4.68 1.70
CA GLY A 21 7.68 4.90 2.49
C GLY A 21 8.60 3.68 2.48
N LEU A 22 8.05 2.50 2.81
CA LEU A 22 8.80 1.24 2.80
C LEU A 22 9.36 0.91 1.43
N LEU A 23 8.61 1.14 0.35
CA LEU A 23 9.11 0.92 -1.02
C LEU A 23 10.25 1.91 -1.36
N ALA A 24 10.14 3.17 -0.95
CA ALA A 24 11.15 4.19 -1.20
C ALA A 24 12.48 3.93 -0.47
N GLU A 25 12.43 3.34 0.73
CA GLU A 25 13.62 2.92 1.48
C GLU A 25 14.51 1.92 0.70
N PHE A 26 13.92 1.18 -0.25
CA PHE A 26 14.60 0.22 -1.11
C PHE A 26 14.73 0.69 -2.57
N GLY A 27 14.57 2.00 -2.80
CA GLY A 27 14.75 2.63 -4.11
C GLY A 27 13.58 2.43 -5.08
N ILE A 28 12.47 1.85 -4.63
CA ILE A 28 11.26 1.67 -5.46
C ILE A 28 10.41 2.94 -5.36
N VAL A 29 10.71 3.89 -6.24
CA VAL A 29 9.94 5.14 -6.38
C VAL A 29 8.92 5.00 -7.49
N MET A 30 7.70 5.46 -7.25
CA MET A 30 6.58 5.37 -8.19
C MET A 30 5.89 6.72 -8.38
N ALA A 31 5.12 6.84 -9.45
CA ALA A 31 4.26 8.01 -9.68
C ALA A 31 3.22 8.17 -8.55
N GLN A 32 2.62 9.36 -8.48
CA GLN A 32 1.58 9.66 -7.49
C GLN A 32 0.30 8.85 -7.72
N GLY A 33 -0.43 8.63 -6.63
CA GLY A 33 -1.77 8.01 -6.65
C GLY A 33 -1.79 6.51 -6.44
N ASP A 34 -3.01 5.98 -6.30
CA ASP A 34 -3.25 4.58 -5.93
C ASP A 34 -2.91 3.59 -7.04
N ARG A 35 -3.08 3.99 -8.30
CA ARG A 35 -2.81 3.12 -9.45
C ARG A 35 -1.34 2.73 -9.52
N ALA A 36 -0.45 3.71 -9.34
CA ALA A 36 0.99 3.50 -9.33
C ALA A 36 1.40 2.59 -8.16
N LEU A 37 0.81 2.80 -6.98
CA LEU A 37 1.03 1.93 -5.82
C LEU A 37 0.58 0.49 -6.09
N ARG A 38 -0.59 0.27 -6.71
CA ARG A 38 -1.06 -1.08 -7.05
C ARG A 38 -0.14 -1.80 -8.04
N ILE A 39 0.40 -1.10 -9.02
CA ILE A 39 1.35 -1.67 -9.98
C ILE A 39 2.62 -2.09 -9.25
N ALA A 40 3.21 -1.20 -8.43
CA ALA A 40 4.40 -1.52 -7.66
C ALA A 40 4.21 -2.71 -6.71
N LEU A 41 3.03 -2.84 -6.09
CA LEU A 41 2.70 -3.97 -5.22
C LEU A 41 2.46 -5.28 -5.98
N ALA A 42 1.98 -5.22 -7.23
CA ALA A 42 1.83 -6.40 -8.09
C ALA A 42 3.20 -6.95 -8.54
N ASP A 43 4.20 -6.08 -8.69
CA ASP A 43 5.54 -6.42 -9.17
C ASP A 43 6.54 -6.79 -8.05
N LEU A 44 6.08 -7.01 -6.81
CA LEU A 44 6.96 -7.31 -5.66
C LEU A 44 7.86 -8.53 -5.88
N ASP A 45 7.37 -9.56 -6.57
CA ASP A 45 8.16 -10.75 -6.86
C ASP A 45 9.31 -10.46 -7.84
N ALA A 46 9.11 -9.54 -8.77
CA ALA A 46 10.14 -9.10 -9.71
C ALA A 46 11.19 -8.17 -9.05
N ALA A 47 10.89 -7.58 -7.89
CA ALA A 47 11.81 -6.72 -7.17
C ALA A 47 12.91 -7.54 -6.44
N ALA A 48 14.01 -7.80 -7.12
CA ALA A 48 15.15 -8.56 -6.58
C ALA A 48 15.85 -7.86 -5.39
N SER A 49 15.71 -6.53 -5.26
CA SER A 49 16.31 -5.74 -4.18
C SER A 49 15.58 -5.88 -2.83
N LEU A 50 14.36 -6.43 -2.81
CA LEU A 50 13.57 -6.56 -1.59
C LEU A 50 13.84 -7.89 -0.88
N PRO A 51 14.15 -7.88 0.43
CA PRO A 51 14.16 -9.08 1.26
C PRO A 51 12.81 -9.81 1.21
N ALA A 52 12.83 -11.15 1.29
CA ALA A 52 11.62 -11.97 1.23
C ALA A 52 10.62 -11.61 2.35
N GLU A 53 11.10 -11.43 3.57
CA GLU A 53 10.32 -11.03 4.75
C GLU A 53 9.63 -9.68 4.54
N LEU A 54 10.29 -8.74 3.87
CA LEU A 54 9.70 -7.45 3.53
C LEU A 54 8.62 -7.59 2.45
N LYS A 55 8.80 -8.48 1.46
CA LYS A 55 7.75 -8.77 0.46
C LYS A 55 6.50 -9.33 1.13
N GLU A 56 6.64 -10.19 2.12
CA GLU A 56 5.52 -10.71 2.90
C GLU A 56 4.82 -9.60 3.69
N LEU A 57 5.58 -8.77 4.42
CA LEU A 57 5.04 -7.60 5.12
C LEU A 57 4.27 -6.66 4.18
N LEU A 58 4.83 -6.36 3.01
CA LEU A 58 4.20 -5.50 2.02
C LEU A 58 2.91 -6.11 1.46
N ARG A 59 2.84 -7.43 1.29
CA ARG A 59 1.61 -8.14 0.89
C ARG A 59 0.54 -8.03 1.97
N ASP A 60 0.89 -8.22 3.23
CA ASP A 60 -0.06 -8.11 4.35
C ASP A 60 -0.62 -6.69 4.47
N LEU A 61 0.23 -5.67 4.39
CA LEU A 61 -0.20 -4.27 4.38
C LEU A 61 -1.04 -3.94 3.14
N SER A 62 -0.69 -4.50 1.97
CA SER A 62 -1.47 -4.33 0.74
C SER A 62 -2.87 -4.93 0.87
N ALA A 63 -2.98 -6.14 1.44
CA ALA A 63 -4.25 -6.80 1.69
C ALA A 63 -5.11 -5.99 2.69
N HIS A 64 -4.51 -5.48 3.76
CA HIS A 64 -5.20 -4.62 4.72
C HIS A 64 -5.69 -3.32 4.06
N TRP A 65 -4.85 -2.68 3.25
CA TRP A 65 -5.22 -1.49 2.50
C TRP A 65 -6.41 -1.72 1.56
N ALA A 66 -6.44 -2.87 0.87
CA ALA A 66 -7.56 -3.26 0.02
C ALA A 66 -8.86 -3.41 0.82
N GLN A 67 -8.82 -4.10 1.97
CA GLN A 67 -9.97 -4.28 2.86
C GLN A 67 -10.53 -2.95 3.39
N VAL A 68 -9.66 -2.02 3.81
CA VAL A 68 -10.09 -0.69 4.26
C VAL A 68 -10.75 0.08 3.13
N ARG A 69 -10.20 0.01 1.93
CA ARG A 69 -10.75 0.70 0.76
C ARG A 69 -12.11 0.17 0.31
N GLU A 70 -12.36 -1.14 0.44
CA GLU A 70 -13.69 -1.73 0.15
C GLU A 70 -14.79 -1.14 1.03
N ARG A 71 -14.46 -0.70 2.26
CA ARG A 71 -15.41 -0.07 3.20
C ARG A 71 -15.67 1.41 2.92
N ILE A 72 -14.88 2.03 2.05
CA ILE A 72 -15.06 3.42 1.60
C ILE A 72 -16.08 3.50 0.46
N VAL A 73 -16.29 2.41 -0.29
CA VAL A 73 -17.20 2.36 -1.45
C VAL A 73 -18.66 2.45 -1.00
#